data_AF-A0A3C1TN42-F1
#
_entry.id   AF-A0A3C1TN42-F1
#
_cell.length_a   1.000
_cell.length_b   1.000
_cell.length_c   1.000
_cell.angle_alpha   90.00
_cell.angle_beta   90.00
_cell.angle_gamma   90.00
#
_symmetry.space_group_name_H-M   'P 1'
#
loop_
_entity.id
_entity.type
_entity.pdbx_description
1 polymer ?
#
loop_
_entity_poly.entity_id
_entity_poly.type
_entity_poly.pdbx_seq_one_letter_code
_entity_poly.pdbx_strand_id
1 'polypeptide(L)'
;VAVLFYKILYLEYNCLIIFDNLLNMNEILKSCKFVSENSKHVKINENKLVEFTKHFSPENIQHWFAMSPFDLTKLDSKELLNFLLIFNSLNFSYWGKPKWEITYQGQKIKGGSYCMITSLGKAIENDFSILDAKYLSQISENDLAKILEGTIEIPLFQERLQI
;
A
#
# COMPACT_ATOMS: atom_id res chain seq x y z
N VAL A 1 15.62 -1.05 2.68
CA VAL A 1 14.33 -0.69 2.02
C VAL A 1 14.56 -0.24 0.59
N ALA A 2 15.35 0.80 0.32
CA ALA A 2 15.66 1.25 -1.06
C ALA A 2 16.28 0.18 -1.97
N VAL A 3 17.19 -0.66 -1.45
CA VAL A 3 17.84 -1.74 -2.22
C VAL A 3 16.85 -2.83 -2.66
N LEU A 4 15.89 -3.17 -1.79
CA LEU A 4 14.84 -4.14 -2.12
C LEU A 4 13.88 -3.55 -3.16
N PHE A 5 13.50 -2.28 -3.00
CA PHE A 5 12.63 -1.56 -3.93
C PHE A 5 13.22 -1.52 -5.35
N TYR A 6 14.52 -1.22 -5.47
CA TYR A 6 15.21 -1.16 -6.76
C TYR A 6 15.21 -2.49 -7.53
N LYS A 7 15.50 -3.61 -6.85
CA LYS A 7 15.54 -4.91 -7.52
C LYS A 7 14.15 -5.53 -7.72
N ILE A 8 13.14 -5.20 -6.91
CA ILE A 8 11.73 -5.56 -7.18
C ILE A 8 11.25 -4.87 -8.45
N LEU A 9 11.48 -3.55 -8.58
CA LEU A 9 11.22 -2.82 -9.82
C LEU A 9 11.95 -3.47 -11.01
N TYR A 10 13.24 -3.79 -10.87
CA TYR A 10 14.03 -4.47 -11.91
C TYR A 10 13.47 -5.85 -12.33
N LEU A 11 12.91 -6.63 -11.40
CA LEU A 11 12.30 -7.93 -11.67
C LEU A 11 10.91 -7.81 -12.30
N GLU A 12 10.11 -6.82 -11.90
CA GLU A 12 8.82 -6.50 -12.53
C GLU A 12 9.00 -6.10 -14.02
N TYR A 13 10.09 -5.40 -14.36
CA TYR A 13 10.38 -5.01 -15.75
C TYR A 13 10.69 -6.16 -16.71
N ASN A 14 11.14 -7.32 -16.22
CA ASN A 14 11.30 -8.49 -17.09
C ASN A 14 9.99 -9.28 -17.28
N CYS A 15 8.93 -8.94 -16.56
CA CYS A 15 7.67 -9.68 -16.58
C CYS A 15 6.49 -8.92 -17.22
N LEU A 16 6.61 -7.61 -17.46
CA LEU A 16 5.51 -6.80 -18.01
C LEU A 16 5.99 -5.93 -19.19
N ILE A 17 5.64 -6.41 -20.39
CA ILE A 17 5.34 -5.53 -21.53
C ILE A 17 4.21 -4.59 -21.07
N ILE A 18 4.23 -3.33 -21.52
CA ILE A 18 3.31 -2.22 -21.25
C ILE A 18 3.85 -1.23 -20.19
N PHE A 19 4.59 -0.19 -20.65
CA PHE A 19 4.19 1.22 -20.58
C PHE A 19 5.33 2.15 -21.04
N ASP A 20 5.08 2.91 -22.12
CA ASP A 20 5.94 3.94 -22.71
C ASP A 20 6.07 5.21 -21.84
N ASN A 21 6.56 5.09 -20.61
CA ASN A 21 7.01 6.22 -19.78
C ASN A 21 8.50 6.07 -19.41
N LEU A 22 9.31 5.80 -20.43
CA LEU A 22 10.72 5.40 -20.37
C LEU A 22 11.72 6.47 -19.91
N LEU A 23 11.36 7.76 -19.87
CA LEU A 23 12.32 8.84 -19.55
C LEU A 23 12.53 9.05 -18.04
N ASN A 24 11.47 9.04 -17.23
CA ASN A 24 11.57 9.36 -15.80
C ASN A 24 12.09 8.18 -14.96
N MET A 25 11.87 6.96 -15.45
CA MET A 25 12.28 5.73 -14.81
C MET A 25 13.80 5.50 -14.81
N ASN A 26 14.49 5.96 -15.86
CA ASN A 26 15.93 5.74 -16.01
C ASN A 26 16.74 6.50 -14.95
N GLU A 27 16.30 7.71 -14.58
CA GLU A 27 16.94 8.51 -13.53
C GLU A 27 16.76 7.89 -12.14
N ILE A 28 15.58 7.34 -11.84
CA ILE A 28 15.35 6.57 -10.62
C ILE A 28 16.30 5.37 -10.58
N LEU A 29 16.37 4.60 -11.68
CA LEU A 29 17.23 3.42 -11.73
C LEU A 29 18.71 3.78 -11.55
N LYS A 30 19.20 4.82 -12.22
CA LYS A 30 20.57 5.32 -12.07
C LYS A 30 20.87 5.75 -10.62
N SER A 31 19.97 6.50 -9.99
CA SER A 31 20.16 6.96 -8.62
C SER A 31 20.19 5.82 -7.58
N CYS A 32 19.36 4.79 -7.77
CA CYS A 32 19.29 3.65 -6.87
C CYS A 32 20.44 2.64 -7.08
N LYS A 33 21.04 2.62 -8.27
CA LYS A 33 22.16 1.72 -8.61
C LYS A 33 23.33 1.85 -7.63
N PHE A 34 23.72 3.08 -7.31
CA PHE A 34 24.81 3.34 -6.36
C PHE A 34 24.55 2.66 -5.00
N VAL A 35 23.34 2.81 -4.45
CA VAL A 35 22.98 2.23 -3.15
C VAL A 35 22.95 0.70 -3.23
N SER A 36 22.42 0.14 -4.31
CA SER A 36 22.36 -1.31 -4.54
C SER A 36 23.76 -1.94 -4.59
N GLU A 37 24.69 -1.35 -5.34
CA GLU A 37 26.04 -1.87 -5.55
C GLU A 37 26.94 -1.71 -4.32
N ASN A 38 26.74 -0.63 -3.54
CA ASN A 38 27.62 -0.29 -2.41
C ASN A 38 27.08 -0.73 -1.04
N SER A 39 25.93 -1.41 -0.99
CA SER A 39 25.36 -1.91 0.26
C SER A 39 26.22 -3.01 0.89
N LYS A 40 26.68 -2.78 2.13
CA LYS A 40 27.57 -3.70 2.85
C LYS A 40 26.82 -4.83 3.56
N HIS A 41 25.66 -4.52 4.15
CA HIS A 41 24.93 -5.43 5.04
C HIS A 41 23.68 -6.05 4.42
N VAL A 42 23.23 -5.56 3.26
CA VAL A 42 22.02 -6.03 2.59
C VAL A 42 22.37 -6.36 1.15
N LYS A 43 22.20 -7.63 0.76
CA LYS A 43 22.38 -8.13 -0.61
C LYS A 43 21.27 -9.11 -0.93
N ILE A 44 20.95 -9.25 -2.22
CA ILE A 44 20.05 -10.31 -2.68
C ILE A 44 20.81 -11.62 -2.74
N ASN A 45 20.16 -12.68 -2.28
CA ASN A 45 20.64 -14.03 -2.43
C ASN A 45 20.16 -14.59 -3.79
N GLU A 46 21.00 -14.48 -4.81
CA GLU A 46 20.67 -14.89 -6.19
C GLU A 46 20.32 -16.40 -6.29
N ASN A 47 20.96 -17.25 -5.46
CA ASN A 47 20.63 -18.68 -5.44
C ASN A 47 19.20 -18.94 -4.95
N LYS A 48 18.75 -18.18 -3.95
CA LYS A 48 17.37 -18.26 -3.44
C LYS A 48 16.35 -17.67 -4.43
N LEU A 49 16.75 -16.69 -5.24
CA LEU A 49 15.91 -16.19 -6.32
C LEU A 49 15.66 -17.29 -7.37
N VAL A 50 16.71 -17.99 -7.79
CA VAL A 50 16.58 -19.12 -8.72
C VAL A 50 15.71 -20.23 -8.12
N GLU A 51 15.90 -20.58 -6.85
CA GLU A 51 15.05 -21.54 -6.14
C GLU A 51 13.57 -21.11 -6.14
N PHE A 52 13.28 -19.85 -5.81
CA PHE A 52 11.93 -19.30 -5.84
C PHE A 52 11.30 -19.43 -7.23
N THR A 53 12.03 -19.06 -8.29
CA THR A 53 11.51 -19.10 -9.68
C THR A 53 11.13 -20.50 -10.15
N LYS A 54 11.74 -21.56 -9.61
CA LYS A 54 11.38 -22.96 -9.97
C LYS A 54 10.00 -23.37 -9.48
N HIS A 55 9.49 -22.68 -8.46
CA HIS A 55 8.20 -22.98 -7.84
C HIS A 55 7.20 -21.82 -8.00
N PHE A 56 7.61 -20.73 -8.64
CA PHE A 56 6.72 -19.61 -8.92
C PHE A 56 5.75 -19.98 -10.05
N SER A 57 4.47 -19.81 -9.78
CA SER A 57 3.38 -20.17 -10.66
C SER A 57 2.44 -18.96 -10.73
N PRO A 58 2.49 -18.17 -11.83
CA PRO A 58 1.71 -16.94 -11.97
C PRO A 58 0.20 -17.16 -11.81
N GLU A 59 -0.31 -18.31 -12.25
CA GLU A 59 -1.72 -18.68 -12.13
C GLU A 59 -2.20 -18.82 -10.68
N ASN A 60 -1.29 -19.02 -9.72
CA ASN A 60 -1.60 -19.04 -8.30
C ASN A 60 -1.54 -17.65 -7.63
N ILE A 61 -1.14 -16.62 -8.37
CA ILE A 61 -1.06 -15.24 -7.87
C ILE A 61 -2.38 -14.53 -8.16
N GLN A 62 -3.11 -14.21 -7.09
CA GLN A 62 -4.24 -13.30 -7.19
C GLN A 62 -3.76 -11.86 -7.03
N HIS A 63 -4.30 -10.97 -7.87
CA HIS A 63 -4.00 -9.56 -7.76
C HIS A 63 -4.51 -9.02 -6.40
N TRP A 64 -3.73 -8.19 -5.72
CA TRP A 64 -4.05 -7.67 -4.38
C TRP A 64 -5.44 -7.01 -4.32
N PHE A 65 -5.89 -6.40 -5.42
CA PHE A 65 -7.22 -5.82 -5.55
C PHE A 65 -8.33 -6.85 -5.32
N ALA A 66 -8.17 -8.06 -5.87
CA ALA A 66 -9.13 -9.16 -5.71
C ALA A 66 -9.04 -9.83 -4.34
N MET A 67 -7.91 -9.68 -3.65
CA MET A 67 -7.68 -10.20 -2.30
C MET A 67 -7.96 -9.19 -1.19
N SER A 68 -8.38 -7.97 -1.55
CA SER A 68 -8.68 -6.92 -0.60
C SER A 68 -9.82 -7.37 0.33
N PRO A 69 -9.70 -7.19 1.67
CA PRO A 69 -10.79 -7.54 2.57
C PRO A 69 -12.05 -6.69 2.35
N PHE A 70 -11.89 -5.47 1.82
CA PHE A 70 -13.00 -4.66 1.33
C PHE A 70 -13.14 -4.86 -0.19
N ASP A 71 -14.35 -5.17 -0.65
CA ASP A 71 -14.62 -5.42 -2.07
C ASP A 71 -14.62 -4.11 -2.88
N LEU A 72 -13.46 -3.80 -3.46
CA LEU A 72 -13.24 -2.60 -4.27
C LEU A 72 -14.00 -2.63 -5.60
N THR A 73 -14.55 -3.77 -6.02
CA THR A 73 -15.36 -3.85 -7.26
C THR A 73 -16.71 -3.16 -7.12
N LYS A 74 -17.12 -2.84 -5.88
CA LYS A 74 -18.35 -2.09 -5.59
C LYS A 74 -18.25 -0.60 -5.93
N LEU A 75 -17.03 -0.07 -6.07
CA LEU A 75 -16.79 1.33 -6.40
C LEU A 75 -16.82 1.51 -7.92
N ASP A 76 -17.46 2.59 -8.38
CA ASP A 76 -17.33 2.99 -9.78
C ASP A 76 -15.91 3.48 -10.11
N SER A 77 -15.61 3.72 -11.39
CA SER A 77 -14.25 4.10 -11.79
C SER A 77 -13.76 5.42 -11.17
N LYS A 78 -14.67 6.38 -10.92
CA LYS A 78 -14.34 7.67 -10.31
C LYS A 78 -14.15 7.52 -8.81
N GLU A 79 -15.04 6.79 -8.15
CA GLU A 79 -14.94 6.46 -6.74
C GLU A 79 -13.67 5.68 -6.44
N LEU A 80 -13.33 4.71 -7.28
CA LEU A 80 -12.12 3.92 -7.16
C LEU A 80 -10.86 4.80 -7.34
N LEU A 81 -10.86 5.72 -8.30
CA LEU A 81 -9.75 6.66 -8.47
C LEU A 81 -9.55 7.53 -7.22
N ASN A 82 -10.63 8.09 -6.67
CA ASN A 82 -10.57 8.86 -5.43
C ASN A 82 -10.10 8.01 -4.25
N PHE A 83 -10.63 6.79 -4.13
CA PHE A 83 -10.23 5.84 -3.11
C PHE A 83 -8.72 5.55 -3.17
N LEU A 84 -8.20 5.26 -4.36
CA LEU A 84 -6.77 4.97 -4.56
C LEU A 84 -5.90 6.19 -4.25
N LEU A 85 -6.37 7.39 -4.57
CA LEU A 85 -5.66 8.62 -4.21
C LEU A 85 -5.52 8.74 -2.69
N ILE A 86 -6.64 8.65 -1.96
CA ILE A 86 -6.67 8.76 -0.49
C ILE A 86 -5.84 7.63 0.15
N PHE A 87 -6.02 6.40 -0.33
CA PHE A 87 -5.27 5.25 0.14
C PHE A 87 -3.76 5.50 0.00
N ASN A 88 -3.29 5.89 -1.18
CA ASN A 88 -1.86 6.14 -1.39
C ASN A 88 -1.34 7.32 -0.56
N SER A 89 -2.17 8.34 -0.31
CA SER A 89 -1.84 9.44 0.59
C SER A 89 -1.62 8.99 2.04
N LEU A 90 -2.37 7.99 2.52
CA LEU A 90 -2.33 7.54 3.92
C LEU A 90 -1.49 6.26 4.16
N ASN A 91 -1.05 5.59 3.08
CA ASN A 91 -0.43 4.26 3.09
C ASN A 91 1.05 4.28 3.50
N PHE A 92 1.34 4.74 4.72
CA PHE A 92 2.67 4.75 5.30
C PHE A 92 2.65 4.32 6.78
N SER A 93 3.83 4.05 7.34
CA SER A 93 4.08 3.87 8.78
C SER A 93 3.14 2.91 9.54
N TYR A 94 3.32 1.60 9.31
CA TYR A 94 2.63 0.52 10.04
C TYR A 94 3.51 -0.19 11.09
N TRP A 95 4.57 0.47 11.55
CA TRP A 95 5.43 -0.07 12.61
C TRP A 95 4.78 0.07 14.00
N GLY A 96 5.45 -0.38 15.05
CA GLY A 96 4.94 -0.30 16.41
C GLY A 96 4.71 -1.66 17.07
N LYS A 97 4.71 -1.65 18.40
CA LYS A 97 4.39 -2.77 19.28
C LYS A 97 3.53 -2.22 20.45
N PRO A 98 2.26 -2.64 20.59
CA PRO A 98 1.54 -3.58 19.73
C PRO A 98 1.33 -3.02 18.30
N LYS A 99 0.93 -3.88 17.37
CA LYS A 99 0.59 -3.46 16.00
C LYS A 99 -0.78 -2.78 16.01
N TRP A 100 -0.95 -1.79 15.13
CA TRP A 100 -2.28 -1.29 14.77
C TRP A 100 -3.04 -2.41 14.06
N GLU A 101 -4.14 -2.85 14.64
CA GLU A 101 -5.03 -3.89 14.10
C GLU A 101 -6.46 -3.36 14.11
N ILE A 102 -7.28 -3.81 13.16
CA ILE A 102 -8.70 -3.46 13.13
C ILE A 102 -9.54 -4.74 13.13
N THR A 103 -10.80 -4.58 13.51
CA THR A 103 -11.82 -5.64 13.34
C THR A 103 -12.74 -5.27 12.19
N TYR A 104 -12.97 -6.24 11.31
CA TYR A 104 -13.88 -6.12 10.17
C TYR A 104 -14.61 -7.46 9.95
N GLN A 105 -15.94 -7.43 9.92
CA GLN A 105 -16.79 -8.62 9.74
C GLN A 105 -16.42 -9.79 10.68
N GLY A 106 -16.11 -9.49 11.94
CA GLY A 106 -15.73 -10.48 12.95
C GLY A 106 -14.28 -11.00 12.84
N GLN A 107 -13.50 -10.55 11.86
CA GLN A 107 -12.11 -10.94 11.68
C GLN A 107 -11.16 -9.81 12.09
N LYS A 108 -10.03 -10.18 12.73
CA LYS A 108 -8.94 -9.25 13.02
C LYS A 108 -8.01 -9.15 11.81
N ILE A 109 -7.83 -7.94 11.32
CA ILE A 109 -6.86 -7.62 10.27
C ILE A 109 -5.67 -6.95 10.95
N LYS A 110 -4.46 -7.42 10.66
CA LYS A 110 -3.25 -7.04 11.39
C LYS A 110 -2.34 -6.12 10.58
N GLY A 111 -2.41 -4.82 10.84
CA GLY A 111 -1.55 -3.78 10.28
C GLY A 111 -1.44 -3.77 8.75
N GLY A 112 -0.52 -2.94 8.27
CA GLY A 112 -0.19 -2.88 6.84
C GLY A 112 -1.26 -2.22 5.98
N SER A 113 -1.04 -2.29 4.67
CA SER A 113 -1.90 -1.70 3.65
C SER A 113 -3.32 -2.28 3.68
N TYR A 114 -3.50 -3.57 3.99
CA TYR A 114 -4.82 -4.19 4.04
C TYR A 114 -5.68 -3.62 5.18
N CYS A 115 -5.12 -3.36 6.37
CA CYS A 115 -5.86 -2.63 7.40
C CYS A 115 -6.31 -1.26 6.89
N MET A 116 -5.44 -0.51 6.20
CA MET A 116 -5.79 0.80 5.68
C MET A 116 -6.91 0.74 4.63
N ILE A 117 -6.80 -0.16 3.64
CA ILE A 117 -7.85 -0.37 2.63
C ILE A 117 -9.17 -0.68 3.33
N THR A 118 -9.16 -1.57 4.32
CA THR A 118 -10.38 -1.94 5.03
C THR A 118 -10.91 -0.82 5.93
N SER A 119 -10.07 -0.03 6.58
CA SER A 119 -10.49 1.16 7.34
C SER A 119 -11.20 2.18 6.46
N LEU A 120 -10.66 2.47 5.27
CA LEU A 120 -11.30 3.37 4.31
C LEU A 120 -12.58 2.77 3.73
N GLY A 121 -12.60 1.46 3.45
CA GLY A 121 -13.81 0.74 3.04
C GLY A 121 -14.92 0.84 4.10
N LYS A 122 -14.58 0.60 5.38
CA LYS A 122 -15.49 0.80 6.51
C LYS A 122 -16.01 2.23 6.60
N ALA A 123 -15.18 3.23 6.32
CA ALA A 123 -15.62 4.62 6.34
C ALA A 123 -16.74 4.87 5.34
N ILE A 124 -16.61 4.33 4.11
CA ILE A 124 -17.65 4.38 3.09
C ILE A 124 -18.91 3.65 3.56
N GLU A 125 -18.77 2.46 4.14
CA GLU A 125 -19.91 1.69 4.67
C GLU A 125 -20.62 2.37 5.86
N ASN A 126 -19.93 3.27 6.58
CA ASN A 126 -20.47 4.03 7.71
C ASN A 126 -20.80 5.49 7.32
N ASP A 127 -21.09 5.74 6.04
CA ASP A 127 -21.55 7.02 5.49
C ASP A 127 -20.58 8.21 5.66
N PHE A 128 -19.29 7.96 5.91
CA PHE A 128 -18.29 9.01 5.83
C PHE A 128 -18.04 9.35 4.36
N SER A 129 -18.15 10.63 4.01
CA SER A 129 -17.98 11.12 2.63
C SER A 129 -16.50 11.20 2.21
N ILE A 130 -15.70 10.18 2.53
CA ILE A 130 -14.24 10.21 2.31
C ILE A 130 -13.86 10.35 0.84
N LEU A 131 -14.75 10.00 -0.10
CA LEU A 131 -14.50 10.15 -1.54
C LEU A 131 -14.80 11.56 -2.07
N ASP A 132 -15.33 12.44 -1.21
CA ASP A 132 -15.61 13.85 -1.52
C ASP A 132 -14.45 14.73 -1.06
N ALA A 133 -13.87 15.49 -2.00
CA ALA A 133 -12.71 16.32 -1.72
C ALA A 133 -13.01 17.47 -0.73
N LYS A 134 -14.24 18.00 -0.73
CA LYS A 134 -14.64 19.07 0.19
C LYS A 134 -14.74 18.53 1.61
N TYR A 135 -15.33 17.35 1.79
CA TYR A 135 -15.36 16.65 3.08
C TYR A 135 -13.94 16.41 3.60
N LEU A 136 -13.04 15.86 2.78
CA LEU A 136 -11.65 15.63 3.17
C LEU A 136 -10.92 16.92 3.57
N SER A 137 -11.09 18.01 2.81
CA SER A 137 -10.45 19.29 3.13
C SER A 137 -10.90 19.92 4.46
N GLN A 138 -11.99 19.42 5.02
CA GLN A 138 -12.62 19.90 6.25
C GLN A 138 -12.74 18.79 7.30
N ILE A 139 -12.09 17.65 7.07
CA ILE A 139 -12.22 16.49 7.94
C ILE A 139 -11.78 16.85 9.36
N SER A 140 -12.60 16.48 10.35
CA SER A 140 -12.24 16.70 11.73
C SER A 140 -11.29 15.61 12.23
N GLU A 141 -10.46 15.95 13.21
CA GLU A 141 -9.62 14.97 13.91
C GLU A 141 -10.45 13.80 14.46
N ASN A 142 -11.64 14.08 15.00
CA ASN A 142 -12.55 13.07 15.51
C ASN A 142 -13.07 12.13 14.42
N ASP A 143 -13.39 12.64 13.23
CA ASP A 143 -13.83 11.80 12.12
C ASP A 143 -12.70 10.93 11.60
N LEU A 144 -11.49 11.50 11.41
CA LEU A 144 -10.34 10.71 11.00
C LEU A 144 -9.97 9.65 12.05
N ALA A 145 -10.07 9.97 13.34
CA ALA A 145 -9.83 9.03 14.43
C ALA A 145 -10.82 7.86 14.40
N LYS A 146 -12.10 8.11 14.10
CA LYS A 146 -13.11 7.06 13.91
C LYS A 146 -12.84 6.21 12.67
N ILE A 147 -12.48 6.86 11.55
CA ILE A 147 -12.16 6.17 10.29
C ILE A 147 -10.97 5.22 10.46
N LEU A 148 -9.94 5.67 11.18
CA LEU A 148 -8.69 4.91 11.40
C LEU A 148 -8.68 4.14 12.74
N GLU A 149 -9.82 4.01 13.40
CA GLU A 149 -9.94 3.36 14.71
C GLU A 149 -9.46 1.90 14.64
N GLY A 150 -8.61 1.53 15.60
CA GLY A 150 -8.06 0.19 15.75
C GLY A 150 -7.73 -0.13 17.21
N THR A 151 -7.00 -1.22 17.42
CA THR A 151 -6.55 -1.68 18.75
C THR A 151 -5.67 -0.66 19.49
N ILE A 152 -4.99 0.20 18.74
CA ILE A 152 -4.23 1.36 19.19
C ILE A 152 -4.43 2.51 18.21
N GLU A 153 -3.93 3.70 18.53
CA GLU A 153 -3.78 4.76 17.54
C GLU A 153 -2.74 4.36 16.48
N ILE A 154 -3.03 4.63 15.21
CA ILE A 154 -2.11 4.36 14.11
C ILE A 154 -0.87 5.27 14.21
N PRO A 155 0.36 4.77 14.04
CA PRO A 155 1.56 5.59 14.14
C PRO A 155 1.56 6.71 13.11
N LEU A 156 1.92 7.92 13.51
CA LEU A 156 1.89 9.15 12.70
C LEU A 156 0.47 9.61 12.32
N PHE A 157 -0.47 9.52 13.28
CA PHE A 157 -1.85 9.93 13.06
C PHE A 157 -1.96 11.43 12.74
N GLN A 158 -1.24 12.28 13.47
CA GLN A 158 -1.26 13.74 13.25
C GLN A 158 -0.71 14.13 11.88
N GLU A 159 0.32 13.43 11.39
CA GLU A 159 0.85 13.64 10.05
C GLU A 159 -0.15 13.22 8.96
N ARG A 160 -0.99 12.20 9.21
CA ARG A 160 -2.08 11.83 8.30
C ARG A 160 -3.19 12.87 8.28
N LEU A 161 -3.49 13.50 9.41
CA LEU A 161 -4.49 14.57 9.49
C LEU A 161 -4.09 15.83 8.71
N GLN A 162 -2.79 16.04 8.48
CA GLN A 162 -2.26 17.20 7.77
C GLN A 162 -2.21 17.07 6.24
N ILE A 163 -2.53 15.89 5.69
CA ILE A 163 -2.52 15.63 4.24
C ILE A 163 -3.82 16.13 3.59
#